data_AF-A0A6A4VE17-F1
#
_entry.id   AF-A0A6A4VE17-F1
#
_cell.length_a   1.000
_cell.length_b   1.000
_cell.length_c   1.000
_cell.angle_alpha   90.00
_cell.angle_beta   90.00
_cell.angle_gamma   90.00
#
_symmetry.space_group_name_H-M   'P 1'
#
loop_
_entity.id
_entity.type
_entity.pdbx_description
1 polymer ?
#
loop_
_entity_poly.entity_id
_entity_poly.type
_entity_poly.pdbx_seq_one_letter_code
_entity_poly.pdbx_strand_id
1 'polypeptide(L)'
;MVSRNMPQVKGCADSSVFVTDQLQPTFQTLGPRQCLPADFDASETVPLASASAVRVTTGSLPAECAGVPLLALFYNSFAGSNGLLSPDASSFDVDGLMTVMASYSNDQTYNNAVAQIMDRCRQFAAPGLTGRQTAVYSYGCLKWSLFANCDRQQDERDALDEEGALRRARFLSGSCPLSPNTLKPILERVTGRTLEECGAGLYQGSDPYQLYEAGVARLACLLQDLSKSDGSIDFDKLRASITRGRPGAVHVLKMMNACGKGEGATRAGQFRAITVNEFAQCWASKGTFSCAFQEANKLAKEFPNDCVISAEAE
;
A
#
# COMPACT_ATOMS: atom_id res chain seq x y z
N MET A 1 5.52 -0.51 -49.62
CA MET A 1 5.89 -1.33 -48.43
C MET A 1 5.45 -0.56 -47.21
N VAL A 2 4.33 -0.99 -46.60
CA VAL A 2 3.69 -0.29 -45.49
C VAL A 2 4.35 -0.78 -44.20
N SER A 3 5.14 0.08 -43.54
CA SER A 3 5.55 -0.12 -42.16
C SER A 3 4.30 -0.12 -41.27
N ARG A 4 3.98 -1.29 -40.72
CA ARG A 4 3.01 -1.40 -39.63
C ARG A 4 3.67 -0.88 -38.36
N ASN A 5 3.29 0.34 -37.96
CA ASN A 5 3.50 0.81 -36.60
C ASN A 5 2.70 -0.12 -35.67
N MET A 6 3.39 -0.98 -34.94
CA MET A 6 2.82 -1.64 -33.77
C MET A 6 2.44 -0.55 -32.76
N PRO A 7 1.22 -0.57 -32.20
CA PRO A 7 0.90 0.29 -31.08
C PRO A 7 1.78 -0.11 -29.90
N GLN A 8 2.61 0.83 -29.43
CA GLN A 8 3.29 0.68 -28.15
C GLN A 8 2.24 0.39 -27.09
N VAL A 9 2.44 -0.72 -26.37
CA VAL A 9 1.68 -1.08 -25.18
C VAL A 9 1.75 0.10 -24.23
N LYS A 10 0.63 0.80 -24.04
CA LYS A 10 0.46 1.82 -23.01
C LYS A 10 0.42 1.08 -21.68
N GLY A 11 1.60 0.74 -21.18
CA GLY A 11 1.75 0.06 -19.90
C GLY A 11 1.09 0.90 -18.80
N CYS A 12 0.40 0.24 -17.87
CA CYS A 12 -0.08 0.82 -16.61
C CYS A 12 1.10 1.21 -15.68
N ALA A 13 2.10 1.90 -16.20
CA ALA A 13 3.17 2.49 -15.44
C ALA A 13 2.74 3.93 -15.12
N ASP A 14 2.18 4.13 -13.92
CA ASP A 14 1.92 5.39 -13.19
C ASP A 14 0.50 5.54 -12.60
N SER A 15 -0.37 4.53 -12.74
CA SER A 15 -1.63 4.55 -11.97
C SER A 15 -1.35 4.24 -10.49
N SER A 16 -1.66 5.19 -9.60
CA SER A 16 -1.64 4.97 -8.15
C SER A 16 -2.45 3.72 -7.78
N VAL A 17 -1.92 2.93 -6.85
CA VAL A 17 -2.60 1.75 -6.33
C VAL A 17 -3.82 2.17 -5.53
N PHE A 18 -3.73 3.25 -4.78
CA PHE A 18 -4.83 3.76 -3.99
C PHE A 18 -5.57 4.91 -4.68
N VAL A 19 -6.73 5.26 -4.14
CA VAL A 19 -7.46 6.46 -4.56
C VAL A 19 -6.92 7.64 -3.75
N THR A 20 -6.37 8.65 -4.42
CA THR A 20 -5.63 9.76 -3.79
C THR A 20 -6.47 11.02 -3.57
N ASP A 21 -7.65 11.10 -4.19
CA ASP A 21 -8.62 12.20 -4.09
C ASP A 21 -9.80 11.88 -3.14
N GLN A 22 -9.89 10.65 -2.62
CA GLN A 22 -10.96 10.25 -1.73
C GLN A 22 -10.79 10.89 -0.34
N LEU A 23 -11.50 11.99 -0.09
CA LEU A 23 -11.66 12.58 1.24
C LEU A 23 -12.62 11.80 2.14
N GLN A 24 -13.37 10.83 1.60
CA GLN A 24 -14.34 10.08 2.40
C GLN A 24 -13.68 9.47 3.66
N PRO A 25 -14.39 9.50 4.81
CA PRO A 25 -13.90 8.92 6.05
C PRO A 25 -13.52 7.46 5.84
N THR A 26 -12.25 7.13 6.10
CA THR A 26 -11.68 5.78 5.94
C THR A 26 -12.60 4.69 6.53
N PHE A 27 -13.17 4.96 7.70
CA PHE A 27 -14.02 4.01 8.42
C PHE A 27 -15.41 3.80 7.81
N GLN A 28 -15.95 4.78 7.08
CA GLN A 28 -17.20 4.60 6.33
C GLN A 28 -17.02 3.62 5.16
N THR A 29 -15.81 3.49 4.64
CA THR A 29 -15.49 2.47 3.62
C THR A 29 -15.13 1.12 4.25
N LEU A 30 -14.39 1.11 5.37
CA LEU A 30 -13.96 -0.14 6.02
C LEU A 30 -15.09 -0.88 6.75
N GLY A 31 -16.08 -0.17 7.29
CA GLY A 31 -17.21 -0.76 8.02
C GLY A 31 -18.04 -1.71 7.15
N PRO A 32 -18.61 -1.26 6.00
CA PRO A 32 -19.38 -2.12 5.10
C PRO A 32 -18.58 -3.31 4.53
N ARG A 33 -17.25 -3.18 4.45
CA ARG A 33 -16.33 -4.25 4.04
C ARG A 33 -16.02 -5.26 5.15
N GLN A 34 -16.63 -5.10 6.33
CA GLN A 34 -16.45 -5.97 7.51
C GLN A 34 -14.97 -6.08 7.93
N CYS A 35 -14.30 -4.92 7.95
CA CYS A 35 -12.88 -4.79 8.31
C CYS A 35 -12.66 -3.97 9.58
N LEU A 36 -13.74 -3.60 10.27
CA LEU A 36 -13.73 -2.95 11.57
C LEU A 36 -14.35 -3.90 12.61
N PRO A 37 -13.89 -3.87 13.86
CA PRO A 37 -14.50 -4.64 14.93
C PRO A 37 -15.91 -4.13 15.24
N ALA A 38 -16.74 -4.96 15.88
CA ALA A 38 -18.14 -4.65 16.15
C ALA A 38 -18.31 -3.49 17.16
N ASP A 39 -17.33 -3.28 18.04
CA ASP A 39 -17.31 -2.21 19.03
C ASP A 39 -16.60 -0.93 18.53
N PHE A 40 -16.28 -0.85 17.22
CA PHE A 40 -15.59 0.29 16.65
C PHE A 40 -16.42 1.59 16.79
N ASP A 41 -15.85 2.60 17.45
CA ASP A 41 -16.46 3.91 17.65
C ASP A 41 -15.44 5.03 17.39
N ALA A 42 -15.64 5.78 16.31
CA ALA A 42 -14.88 6.99 15.98
C ALA A 42 -15.73 8.27 16.12
N SER A 43 -16.84 8.22 16.85
CA SER A 43 -17.81 9.32 16.94
C SER A 43 -17.20 10.63 17.42
N GLU A 44 -16.19 10.59 18.29
CA GLU A 44 -15.51 11.79 18.80
C GLU A 44 -14.69 12.52 17.73
N THR A 45 -14.14 11.80 16.74
CA THR A 45 -13.27 12.39 15.71
C THR A 45 -13.99 12.69 14.39
N VAL A 46 -15.19 12.13 14.19
CA VAL A 46 -16.04 12.42 13.02
C VAL A 46 -16.35 13.92 12.85
N PRO A 47 -16.71 14.70 13.89
CA PRO A 47 -16.93 16.14 13.76
C PRO A 47 -15.67 16.89 13.30
N LEU A 48 -14.50 16.54 13.85
CA LEU A 48 -13.22 17.15 13.47
C LEU A 48 -12.89 16.84 12.01
N ALA A 49 -13.06 15.59 11.58
CA ALA A 49 -12.83 15.20 10.19
C ALA A 49 -13.77 15.94 9.24
N SER A 50 -15.05 16.07 9.59
CA SER A 50 -16.03 16.79 8.79
C SER A 50 -15.67 18.27 8.65
N ALA A 51 -15.29 18.93 9.75
CA ALA A 51 -14.84 20.32 9.75
C ALA A 51 -13.58 20.53 8.91
N SER A 52 -12.59 19.62 9.03
CA SER A 52 -11.38 19.67 8.22
C SER A 52 -11.66 19.48 6.73
N ALA A 53 -12.58 18.58 6.36
CA ALA A 53 -12.99 18.36 4.97
C ALA A 53 -13.66 19.60 4.37
N VAL A 54 -14.58 20.23 5.11
CA VAL A 54 -15.22 21.50 4.68
C VAL A 54 -14.16 22.59 4.49
N ARG A 55 -13.24 22.74 5.46
CA ARG A 55 -12.19 23.77 5.40
C ARG A 55 -11.34 23.68 4.13
N VAL A 56 -10.98 22.47 3.70
CA VAL A 56 -10.09 22.30 2.54
C VAL A 56 -10.82 22.26 1.20
N THR A 57 -12.14 22.07 1.21
CA THR A 57 -12.96 22.02 -0.02
C THR A 57 -13.63 23.36 -0.34
N THR A 58 -14.10 24.08 0.68
CA THR A 58 -14.85 25.33 0.50
C THR A 58 -14.21 26.53 1.18
N GLY A 59 -13.19 26.32 2.01
CA GLY A 59 -12.49 27.42 2.68
C GLY A 59 -11.56 28.18 1.74
N SER A 60 -11.30 29.45 2.06
CA SER A 60 -10.25 30.25 1.42
C SER A 60 -8.90 29.73 1.86
N LEU A 61 -8.27 28.91 1.01
CA LEU A 61 -6.92 28.42 1.25
C LEU A 61 -5.88 29.49 0.89
N PRO A 62 -4.75 29.58 1.63
CA PRO A 62 -3.62 30.43 1.26
C PRO A 62 -3.09 30.11 -0.14
N ALA A 63 -2.46 31.09 -0.78
CA ALA A 63 -1.89 30.93 -2.12
C ALA A 63 -0.78 29.86 -2.13
N GLU A 64 -0.07 29.69 -1.01
CA GLU A 64 0.97 28.70 -0.79
C GLU A 64 0.43 27.26 -0.82
N CYS A 65 -0.87 27.08 -0.65
CA CYS A 65 -1.55 25.80 -0.74
C CYS A 65 -2.09 25.50 -2.16
N ALA A 66 -1.88 26.40 -3.13
CA ALA A 66 -2.37 26.22 -4.48
C ALA A 66 -1.74 24.99 -5.16
N GLY A 67 -2.59 24.13 -5.74
CA GLY A 67 -2.16 22.91 -6.42
C GLY A 67 -1.78 21.74 -5.49
N VAL A 68 -1.85 21.93 -4.17
CA VAL A 68 -1.61 20.84 -3.21
C VAL A 68 -2.76 19.83 -3.28
N PRO A 69 -2.49 18.52 -3.30
CA PRO A 69 -3.54 17.51 -3.30
C PRO A 69 -4.49 17.68 -2.11
N LEU A 70 -5.79 17.63 -2.38
CA LEU A 70 -6.84 17.87 -1.41
C LEU A 70 -6.75 16.95 -0.18
N LEU A 71 -6.35 15.70 -0.38
CA LEU A 71 -6.14 14.74 0.70
C LEU A 71 -4.99 15.14 1.64
N ALA A 72 -3.92 15.75 1.11
CA ALA A 72 -2.82 16.23 1.93
C ALA A 72 -3.24 17.45 2.77
N LEU A 73 -3.98 18.38 2.17
CA LEU A 73 -4.58 19.51 2.88
C LEU A 73 -5.50 19.01 4.01
N PHE A 74 -6.36 18.04 3.71
CA PHE A 74 -7.25 17.42 4.69
C PHE A 74 -6.49 16.85 5.89
N TYR A 75 -5.45 16.04 5.66
CA TYR A 75 -4.68 15.44 6.76
C TYR A 75 -3.92 16.47 7.59
N ASN A 76 -3.39 17.52 6.97
CA ASN A 76 -2.73 18.58 7.72
C ASN A 76 -3.72 19.33 8.62
N SER A 77 -4.87 19.73 8.06
CA SER A 77 -5.98 20.35 8.79
C SER A 77 -6.47 19.47 9.93
N PHE A 78 -6.71 18.18 9.66
CA PHE A 78 -7.20 17.21 10.64
C PHE A 78 -6.18 16.96 11.75
N ALA A 79 -4.88 16.90 11.43
CA ALA A 79 -3.81 16.79 12.43
C ALA A 79 -3.80 17.97 13.41
N GLY A 80 -3.99 19.19 12.90
CA GLY A 80 -4.12 20.39 13.73
C GLY A 80 -5.38 20.35 14.60
N SER A 81 -6.54 20.00 14.03
CA SER A 81 -7.80 19.90 14.77
C SER A 81 -7.80 18.84 15.87
N ASN A 82 -7.02 17.77 15.73
CA ASN A 82 -6.84 16.75 16.77
C ASN A 82 -5.73 17.10 17.78
N GLY A 83 -5.08 18.27 17.67
CA GLY A 83 -3.98 18.66 18.55
C GLY A 83 -2.72 17.80 18.39
N LEU A 84 -2.61 17.02 17.31
CA LEU A 84 -1.46 16.14 17.07
C LEU A 84 -0.34 16.85 16.30
N LEU A 85 -0.64 17.97 15.65
CA LEU A 85 0.35 18.83 15.00
C LEU A 85 0.64 20.01 15.94
N SER A 86 1.92 20.28 16.24
CA SER A 86 2.30 21.38 17.13
C SER A 86 1.81 22.74 16.58
N PRO A 87 1.62 23.78 17.41
CA PRO A 87 1.11 25.07 16.94
C PRO A 87 1.97 25.76 15.87
N ASP A 88 3.30 25.59 15.94
CA ASP A 88 4.25 26.01 14.90
C ASP A 88 4.38 24.97 13.76
N ALA A 89 3.79 23.79 13.97
CA ALA A 89 3.79 22.63 13.12
C ALA A 89 5.20 22.18 12.70
N SER A 90 6.15 22.37 13.62
CA SER A 90 7.51 21.83 13.58
C SER A 90 7.55 20.34 13.90
N SER A 91 6.56 19.82 14.64
CA SER A 91 6.48 18.42 15.06
C SER A 91 5.06 17.86 14.94
N PHE A 92 4.96 16.55 14.73
CA PHE A 92 3.71 15.80 14.71
C PHE A 92 3.80 14.62 15.67
N ASP A 93 2.80 14.46 16.53
CA ASP A 93 2.72 13.44 17.56
C ASP A 93 2.19 12.11 16.99
N VAL A 94 3.11 11.29 16.50
CA VAL A 94 2.79 9.96 15.96
C VAL A 94 2.33 8.98 17.06
N ASP A 95 2.76 9.17 18.31
CA ASP A 95 2.34 8.34 19.45
C ASP A 95 0.92 8.74 19.93
N GLY A 96 0.61 10.03 19.88
CA GLY A 96 -0.74 10.55 20.05
C GLY A 96 -1.70 10.00 18.98
N LEU A 97 -1.30 9.97 17.70
CA LEU A 97 -2.10 9.33 16.64
C LEU A 97 -2.37 7.85 16.94
N MET A 98 -1.37 7.12 17.45
CA MET A 98 -1.54 5.74 17.88
C MET A 98 -2.56 5.59 19.02
N THR A 99 -2.53 6.51 19.97
CA THR A 99 -3.47 6.54 21.11
C THR A 99 -4.89 6.80 20.64
N VAL A 100 -5.09 7.76 19.72
CA VAL A 100 -6.38 8.05 19.10
C VAL A 100 -6.92 6.83 18.35
N MET A 101 -6.07 6.12 17.60
CA MET A 101 -6.52 4.92 16.89
C MET A 101 -6.89 3.77 17.81
N ALA A 102 -6.18 3.62 18.93
CA ALA A 102 -6.46 2.61 19.94
C ALA A 102 -7.72 2.92 20.77
N SER A 103 -8.14 4.19 20.86
CA SER A 103 -9.37 4.56 21.57
C SER A 103 -10.64 4.18 20.82
N TYR A 104 -10.55 3.88 19.52
CA TYR A 104 -11.73 3.53 18.72
C TYR A 104 -12.30 2.15 19.02
N SER A 105 -11.57 1.24 19.67
CA SER A 105 -12.06 -0.11 19.95
C SER A 105 -11.23 -0.77 21.07
N ASN A 106 -11.88 -1.60 21.88
CA ASN A 106 -11.20 -2.45 22.86
C ASN A 106 -10.73 -3.78 22.26
N ASP A 107 -10.99 -4.05 20.98
CA ASP A 107 -10.56 -5.25 20.29
C ASP A 107 -9.02 -5.28 20.15
N GLN A 108 -8.39 -6.22 20.86
CA GLN A 108 -6.93 -6.34 20.87
C GLN A 108 -6.36 -6.77 19.52
N THR A 109 -7.11 -7.51 18.70
CA THR A 109 -6.68 -7.92 17.35
C THR A 109 -6.58 -6.71 16.44
N TYR A 110 -7.59 -5.85 16.46
CA TYR A 110 -7.58 -4.57 15.76
C TYR A 110 -6.42 -3.68 16.24
N ASN A 111 -6.28 -3.49 17.56
CA ASN A 111 -5.23 -2.65 18.13
C ASN A 111 -3.82 -3.15 17.79
N ASN A 112 -3.59 -4.47 17.83
CA ASN A 112 -2.32 -5.06 17.42
C ASN A 112 -2.04 -4.84 15.92
N ALA A 113 -3.06 -4.98 15.07
CA ALA A 113 -2.91 -4.77 13.63
C ALA A 113 -2.58 -3.30 13.31
N VAL A 114 -3.26 -2.36 13.94
CA VAL A 114 -2.98 -0.92 13.81
C VAL A 114 -1.57 -0.59 14.28
N ALA A 115 -1.14 -1.11 15.43
CA ALA A 115 0.21 -0.90 15.94
C ALA A 115 1.28 -1.40 14.96
N GLN A 116 1.11 -2.61 14.44
CA GLN A 116 2.04 -3.14 13.42
C GLN A 116 2.06 -2.31 12.14
N ILE A 117 0.91 -1.81 11.69
CA ILE A 117 0.81 -0.91 10.54
C ILE A 117 1.59 0.37 10.79
N MET A 118 1.38 1.00 11.94
CA MET A 118 1.99 2.28 12.28
C MET A 118 3.49 2.16 12.53
N ASP A 119 3.95 1.08 13.15
CA ASP A 119 5.38 0.77 13.25
C ASP A 119 6.02 0.64 11.88
N ARG A 120 5.34 0.00 10.92
CA ARG A 120 5.82 -0.09 9.54
C ARG A 120 5.80 1.28 8.86
N CYS A 121 4.75 2.07 9.04
CA CYS A 121 4.74 3.46 8.54
C CYS A 121 5.96 4.23 9.05
N ARG A 122 6.26 4.19 10.36
CA ARG A 122 7.45 4.85 10.92
C ARG A 122 8.75 4.36 10.27
N GLN A 123 8.90 3.06 10.07
CA GLN A 123 10.11 2.48 9.45
C GLN A 123 10.32 2.90 7.98
N PHE A 124 9.25 3.22 7.26
CA PHE A 124 9.29 3.57 5.83
C PHE A 124 9.05 5.05 5.55
N ALA A 125 8.93 5.89 6.59
CA ALA A 125 8.88 7.33 6.44
C ALA A 125 10.17 7.83 5.79
N ALA A 126 10.06 8.75 4.83
CA ALA A 126 11.24 9.40 4.28
C ALA A 126 11.97 10.18 5.39
N PRO A 127 13.31 10.18 5.40
CA PRO A 127 14.05 10.99 6.35
C PRO A 127 13.85 12.48 6.05
N GLY A 128 13.84 13.32 7.09
CA GLY A 128 13.84 14.77 6.96
C GLY A 128 12.47 15.41 6.64
N LEU A 129 11.37 14.68 6.80
CA LEU A 129 10.03 15.28 6.71
C LEU A 129 9.84 16.32 7.83
N THR A 130 9.22 17.45 7.50
CA THR A 130 8.79 18.44 8.50
C THR A 130 7.59 17.93 9.31
N GLY A 131 7.19 18.62 10.39
CA GLY A 131 5.98 18.25 11.16
C GLY A 131 4.73 18.14 10.27
N ARG A 132 4.50 19.12 9.39
CA ARG A 132 3.40 19.12 8.41
C ARG A 132 3.44 17.91 7.48
N GLN A 133 4.60 17.63 6.91
CA GLN A 133 4.79 16.51 5.99
C GLN A 133 4.66 15.16 6.73
N THR A 134 5.13 15.08 7.98
CA THR A 134 5.00 13.90 8.83
C THR A 134 3.54 13.62 9.16
N ALA A 135 2.72 14.65 9.39
CA ALA A 135 1.28 14.50 9.57
C ALA A 135 0.60 13.91 8.31
N VAL A 136 0.87 14.51 7.14
CA VAL A 136 0.34 14.02 5.85
C VAL A 136 0.79 12.58 5.58
N TYR A 137 2.06 12.28 5.81
CA TYR A 137 2.61 10.93 5.66
C TYR A 137 1.91 9.94 6.58
N SER A 138 1.79 10.25 7.87
CA SER A 138 1.29 9.31 8.88
C SER A 138 -0.16 8.94 8.60
N TYR A 139 -1.02 9.93 8.34
CA TYR A 139 -2.42 9.67 8.01
C TYR A 139 -2.60 8.98 6.66
N GLY A 140 -1.85 9.39 5.62
CA GLY A 140 -1.90 8.74 4.31
C GLY A 140 -1.45 7.29 4.36
N CYS A 141 -0.32 7.03 5.04
CA CYS A 141 0.21 5.70 5.24
C CYS A 141 -0.76 4.81 6.02
N LEU A 142 -1.35 5.33 7.09
CA LEU A 142 -2.33 4.61 7.90
C LEU A 142 -3.59 4.27 7.08
N LYS A 143 -4.22 5.24 6.40
CA LYS A 143 -5.42 5.00 5.58
C LYS A 143 -5.21 3.90 4.56
N TRP A 144 -4.16 4.01 3.75
CA TRP A 144 -3.93 3.07 2.67
C TRP A 144 -3.46 1.70 3.18
N SER A 145 -2.72 1.66 4.30
CA SER A 145 -2.38 0.40 4.96
C SER A 145 -3.60 -0.29 5.58
N LEU A 146 -4.57 0.45 6.11
CA LEU A 146 -5.83 -0.13 6.59
C LEU A 146 -6.65 -0.74 5.44
N PHE A 147 -6.68 -0.09 4.26
CA PHE A 147 -7.30 -0.70 3.08
C PHE A 147 -6.56 -1.96 2.63
N ALA A 148 -5.23 -1.94 2.55
CA ALA A 148 -4.45 -3.12 2.22
C ALA A 148 -4.64 -4.26 3.23
N ASN A 149 -4.78 -3.94 4.52
CA ASN A 149 -5.07 -4.94 5.55
C ASN A 149 -6.50 -5.50 5.43
N CYS A 150 -7.48 -4.66 5.09
CA CYS A 150 -8.84 -5.09 4.81
C CYS A 150 -8.90 -6.07 3.64
N ASP A 151 -8.17 -5.78 2.55
CA ASP A 151 -8.07 -6.68 1.39
C ASP A 151 -7.45 -8.04 1.76
N ARG A 152 -6.54 -8.06 2.73
CA ARG A 152 -5.98 -9.31 3.26
C ARG A 152 -7.01 -10.07 4.07
N GLN A 153 -7.73 -9.40 4.98
CA GLN A 153 -8.77 -10.04 5.80
C GLN A 153 -9.92 -10.60 4.95
N GLN A 154 -10.34 -9.89 3.91
CA GLN A 154 -11.37 -10.36 2.99
C GLN A 154 -10.92 -11.60 2.21
N ASP A 155 -9.69 -11.61 1.72
CA ASP A 155 -9.11 -12.76 1.01
C ASP A 155 -8.95 -13.99 1.91
N GLU A 156 -8.60 -13.81 3.19
CA GLU A 156 -8.61 -14.89 4.19
C GLU A 156 -9.99 -15.50 4.43
N ARG A 157 -11.06 -14.82 4.00
CA ARG A 157 -12.46 -15.25 4.07
C ARG A 157 -13.06 -15.58 2.70
N ASP A 158 -12.23 -15.70 1.66
CA ASP A 158 -12.65 -15.91 0.26
C ASP A 158 -13.69 -14.86 -0.23
N ALA A 159 -13.56 -13.62 0.25
CA ALA A 159 -14.53 -12.53 0.04
C ALA A 159 -13.86 -11.24 -0.47
N LEU A 160 -12.76 -11.36 -1.21
CA LEU A 160 -12.06 -10.22 -1.81
C LEU A 160 -12.98 -9.47 -2.79
N ASP A 161 -13.16 -8.18 -2.58
CA ASP A 161 -13.97 -7.33 -3.46
C ASP A 161 -13.19 -6.79 -4.66
N GLU A 162 -13.90 -6.10 -5.56
CA GLU A 162 -13.35 -5.50 -6.77
C GLU A 162 -12.23 -4.50 -6.47
N GLU A 163 -12.39 -3.67 -5.45
CA GLU A 163 -11.38 -2.68 -5.07
C GLU A 163 -10.11 -3.35 -4.54
N GLY A 164 -10.24 -4.41 -3.75
CA GLY A 164 -9.11 -5.21 -3.28
C GLY A 164 -8.41 -5.95 -4.42
N ALA A 165 -9.17 -6.56 -5.33
CA ALA A 165 -8.61 -7.20 -6.53
C ALA A 165 -7.85 -6.20 -7.40
N LEU A 166 -8.43 -5.02 -7.65
CA LEU A 166 -7.79 -3.97 -8.44
C LEU A 166 -6.49 -3.48 -7.82
N ARG A 167 -6.46 -3.27 -6.49
CA ARG A 167 -5.22 -2.87 -5.78
C ARG A 167 -4.13 -3.91 -5.93
N ARG A 168 -4.45 -5.19 -5.77
CA ARG A 168 -3.51 -6.30 -5.94
C ARG A 168 -3.01 -6.42 -7.38
N ALA A 169 -3.90 -6.25 -8.37
CA ALA A 169 -3.53 -6.21 -9.77
C ALA A 169 -2.55 -5.07 -10.06
N ARG A 170 -2.87 -3.84 -9.61
CA ARG A 170 -1.99 -2.67 -9.75
C ARG A 170 -0.66 -2.84 -9.04
N PHE A 171 -0.61 -3.50 -7.89
CA PHE A 171 0.64 -3.84 -7.23
C PHE A 171 1.50 -4.78 -8.10
N LEU A 172 0.90 -5.85 -8.64
CA LEU A 172 1.61 -6.85 -9.45
C LEU A 172 2.17 -6.26 -10.75
N SER A 173 1.45 -5.31 -11.37
CA SER A 173 1.87 -4.65 -12.62
C SER A 173 2.57 -3.30 -12.39
N GLY A 174 2.61 -2.79 -11.16
CA GLY A 174 3.09 -1.46 -10.83
C GLY A 174 4.58 -1.40 -10.47
N SER A 175 5.02 -0.28 -9.92
CA SER A 175 6.42 0.03 -9.61
C SER A 175 6.71 0.23 -8.12
N CYS A 176 5.77 -0.16 -7.25
CA CYS A 176 5.96 -0.05 -5.80
C CYS A 176 7.20 -0.80 -5.33
N PRO A 177 7.84 -0.41 -4.21
CA PRO A 177 9.14 -0.95 -3.79
C PRO A 177 9.25 -2.47 -3.68
N LEU A 178 8.14 -3.15 -3.34
CA LEU A 178 8.09 -4.62 -3.29
C LEU A 178 7.38 -5.26 -4.48
N SER A 179 6.93 -4.50 -5.47
CA SER A 179 6.33 -5.05 -6.69
C SER A 179 7.30 -6.03 -7.36
N PRO A 180 6.80 -7.16 -7.91
CA PRO A 180 7.61 -8.09 -8.70
C PRO A 180 8.38 -7.41 -9.84
N ASN A 181 7.84 -6.32 -10.40
CA ASN A 181 8.52 -5.56 -11.45
C ASN A 181 9.87 -4.96 -11.01
N THR A 182 10.05 -4.68 -9.72
CA THR A 182 11.33 -4.21 -9.19
C THR A 182 12.43 -5.28 -9.23
N LEU A 183 12.06 -6.54 -9.47
CA LEU A 183 12.96 -7.66 -9.67
C LEU A 183 12.94 -8.20 -11.10
N LYS A 184 12.16 -7.59 -12.01
CA LYS A 184 12.00 -8.02 -13.41
C LYS A 184 13.35 -8.36 -14.06
N PRO A 185 14.39 -7.50 -14.06
CA PRO A 185 15.65 -7.81 -14.74
C PRO A 185 16.40 -9.03 -14.17
N ILE A 186 16.13 -9.38 -12.90
CA ILE A 186 16.76 -10.50 -12.21
C ILE A 186 15.98 -11.78 -12.50
N LEU A 187 14.66 -11.72 -12.37
CA LEU A 187 13.77 -12.86 -12.60
C LEU A 187 13.81 -13.28 -14.07
N GLU A 188 13.75 -12.34 -15.01
CA GLU A 188 13.80 -12.65 -16.44
C GLU A 188 15.13 -13.27 -16.86
N ARG A 189 16.24 -12.77 -16.30
CA ARG A 189 17.58 -13.34 -16.55
C ARG A 189 17.70 -14.76 -16.04
N VAL A 190 17.17 -15.05 -14.85
CA VAL A 190 17.32 -16.35 -14.20
C VAL A 190 16.42 -17.41 -14.83
N THR A 191 15.26 -17.00 -15.34
CA THR A 191 14.22 -17.90 -15.88
C THR A 191 14.25 -17.99 -17.40
N GLY A 192 14.99 -17.09 -18.07
CA GLY A 192 15.03 -17.02 -19.52
C GLY A 192 13.68 -16.64 -20.16
N ARG A 193 12.70 -16.20 -19.36
CA ARG A 193 11.37 -15.78 -19.78
C ARG A 193 11.16 -14.32 -19.43
N THR A 194 10.44 -13.60 -20.27
CA THR A 194 10.05 -12.22 -20.01
C THR A 194 8.63 -12.14 -19.45
N LEU A 195 8.34 -11.05 -18.72
CA LEU A 195 6.96 -10.74 -18.31
C LEU A 195 6.03 -10.52 -19.51
N GLU A 196 6.58 -10.12 -20.66
CA GLU A 196 5.82 -9.95 -21.89
C GLU A 196 5.41 -11.30 -22.47
N GLU A 197 6.34 -12.25 -22.61
CA GLU A 197 6.04 -13.62 -23.05
C GLU A 197 5.04 -14.29 -22.11
N CYS A 198 5.25 -14.17 -20.80
CA CYS A 198 4.33 -14.69 -19.79
C CYS A 198 3.00 -13.93 -19.70
N GLY A 199 2.90 -12.77 -20.34
CA GLY A 199 1.69 -11.96 -20.41
C GLY A 199 0.89 -12.17 -21.69
N ALA A 200 1.45 -12.82 -22.70
CA ALA A 200 0.84 -12.98 -24.01
C ALA A 200 -0.47 -13.79 -23.91
N GLY A 201 -1.56 -13.25 -24.45
CA GLY A 201 -2.88 -13.90 -24.42
C GLY A 201 -3.62 -13.82 -23.08
N LEU A 202 -3.05 -13.19 -22.05
CA LEU A 202 -3.75 -12.91 -20.80
C LEU A 202 -4.65 -11.68 -20.92
N TYR A 203 -5.69 -11.62 -20.07
CA TYR A 203 -6.67 -10.53 -20.03
C TYR A 203 -6.01 -9.15 -19.96
N GLN A 204 -6.47 -8.23 -20.82
CA GLN A 204 -6.02 -6.82 -20.91
C GLN A 204 -7.19 -5.82 -20.79
N GLY A 205 -8.36 -6.27 -20.33
CA GLY A 205 -9.52 -5.39 -20.14
C GLY A 205 -9.46 -4.63 -18.80
N SER A 206 -10.62 -4.27 -18.26
CA SER A 206 -10.74 -3.44 -17.06
C SER A 206 -11.39 -4.13 -15.86
N ASP A 207 -11.84 -5.38 -16.01
CA ASP A 207 -12.42 -6.16 -14.91
C ASP A 207 -11.36 -6.41 -13.82
N PRO A 208 -11.60 -5.96 -12.56
CA PRO A 208 -10.61 -6.06 -11.48
C PRO A 208 -10.16 -7.49 -11.15
N TYR A 209 -11.09 -8.44 -11.16
CA TYR A 209 -10.79 -9.84 -10.82
C TYR A 209 -9.93 -10.48 -11.90
N GLN A 210 -10.33 -10.35 -13.17
CA GLN A 210 -9.56 -10.90 -14.29
C GLN A 210 -8.19 -10.23 -14.44
N LEU A 211 -8.07 -8.93 -14.13
CA LEU A 211 -6.78 -8.25 -14.06
C LEU A 211 -5.88 -8.84 -12.96
N TYR A 212 -6.43 -9.12 -11.79
CA TYR A 212 -5.68 -9.72 -10.69
C TYR A 212 -5.22 -11.14 -11.04
N GLU A 213 -6.13 -11.99 -11.55
CA GLU A 213 -5.82 -13.34 -12.00
C GLU A 213 -4.76 -13.36 -13.10
N ALA A 214 -4.88 -12.48 -14.10
CA ALA A 214 -3.87 -12.32 -15.15
C ALA A 214 -2.52 -11.88 -14.58
N GLY A 215 -2.50 -10.99 -13.60
CA GLY A 215 -1.28 -10.59 -12.88
C GLY A 215 -0.61 -11.77 -12.16
N VAL A 216 -1.41 -12.58 -11.47
CA VAL A 216 -0.95 -13.79 -10.77
C VAL A 216 -0.38 -14.80 -11.77
N ALA A 217 -1.13 -15.10 -12.84
CA ALA A 217 -0.72 -16.05 -13.88
C ALA A 217 0.58 -15.62 -14.60
N ARG A 218 0.71 -14.32 -14.90
CA ARG A 218 1.92 -13.76 -15.50
C ARG A 218 3.14 -13.95 -14.59
N LEU A 219 3.01 -13.64 -13.30
CA LEU A 219 4.09 -13.83 -12.34
C LEU A 219 4.40 -15.32 -12.15
N ALA A 220 3.37 -16.17 -12.13
CA ALA A 220 3.57 -17.61 -11.98
C ALA A 220 4.33 -18.22 -13.16
N CYS A 221 3.98 -17.83 -14.38
CA CYS A 221 4.72 -18.22 -15.58
C CYS A 221 6.20 -17.80 -15.51
N LEU A 222 6.48 -16.58 -15.02
CA LEU A 222 7.85 -16.08 -14.86
C LEU A 222 8.61 -16.90 -13.82
N LEU A 223 7.97 -17.28 -12.72
CA LEU A 223 8.59 -18.01 -11.63
C LEU A 223 8.65 -19.53 -11.85
N GLN A 224 8.20 -20.05 -12.99
CA GLN A 224 8.13 -21.50 -13.25
C GLN A 224 9.47 -22.22 -13.09
N ASP A 225 10.58 -21.63 -13.56
CA ASP A 225 11.92 -22.21 -13.45
C ASP A 225 12.49 -22.11 -12.02
N LEU A 226 11.78 -21.44 -11.13
CA LEU A 226 12.02 -21.37 -9.69
C LEU A 226 11.03 -22.26 -8.92
N SER A 227 10.35 -23.18 -9.59
CA SER A 227 9.55 -24.24 -8.97
C SER A 227 10.30 -25.57 -8.90
N LYS A 228 9.90 -26.42 -7.96
CA LYS A 228 10.28 -27.81 -7.85
C LYS A 228 9.40 -28.67 -8.76
N SER A 229 9.76 -29.94 -8.92
CA SER A 229 9.00 -30.89 -9.73
C SER A 229 7.57 -31.15 -9.25
N ASP A 230 7.29 -30.88 -7.97
CA ASP A 230 5.95 -30.97 -7.38
C ASP A 230 5.10 -29.68 -7.58
N GLY A 231 5.63 -28.69 -8.30
CA GLY A 231 4.97 -27.40 -8.56
C GLY A 231 5.08 -26.39 -7.42
N SER A 232 5.67 -26.77 -6.27
CA SER A 232 5.95 -25.85 -5.18
C SER A 232 7.13 -24.94 -5.50
N ILE A 233 7.19 -23.75 -4.91
CA ILE A 233 8.28 -22.82 -5.16
C ILE A 233 9.58 -23.27 -4.46
N ASP A 234 10.69 -23.21 -5.18
CA ASP A 234 12.04 -23.39 -4.65
C ASP A 234 12.53 -22.08 -4.03
N PHE A 235 12.20 -21.89 -2.76
CA PHE A 235 12.60 -20.70 -2.00
C PHE A 235 14.11 -20.51 -1.87
N ASP A 236 14.90 -21.59 -1.87
CA ASP A 236 16.35 -21.48 -1.76
C ASP A 236 16.94 -20.96 -3.07
N LYS A 237 16.48 -21.50 -4.21
CA LYS A 237 16.85 -21.00 -5.54
C LYS A 237 16.38 -19.57 -5.76
N LEU A 238 15.14 -19.24 -5.38
CA LEU A 238 14.62 -17.87 -5.48
C LEU A 238 15.43 -16.89 -4.62
N ARG A 239 15.70 -17.24 -3.34
CA ARG A 239 16.52 -16.42 -2.44
C ARG A 239 17.91 -16.18 -3.00
N ALA A 240 18.57 -17.23 -3.48
CA ALA A 240 19.92 -17.14 -4.05
C ALA A 240 19.96 -16.25 -5.30
N SER A 241 18.92 -16.31 -6.14
CA SER A 241 18.78 -15.48 -7.33
C SER A 241 18.61 -14.00 -6.98
N ILE A 242 17.72 -13.67 -6.03
CA ILE A 242 17.53 -12.29 -5.55
C ILE A 242 18.80 -11.74 -4.90
N THR A 243 19.46 -12.53 -4.04
CA THR A 243 20.65 -12.09 -3.30
C THR A 243 21.82 -11.78 -4.22
N ARG A 244 22.03 -12.60 -5.27
CA ARG A 244 23.06 -12.37 -6.28
C ARG A 244 22.72 -11.22 -7.22
N GLY A 245 21.46 -11.10 -7.64
CA GLY A 245 21.02 -10.08 -8.59
C GLY A 245 20.80 -8.70 -7.99
N ARG A 246 20.50 -8.60 -6.69
CA ARG A 246 20.26 -7.36 -5.95
C ARG A 246 20.73 -7.49 -4.50
N PRO A 247 22.04 -7.34 -4.24
CA PRO A 247 22.57 -7.26 -2.89
C PRO A 247 21.81 -6.20 -2.07
N GLY A 248 21.45 -6.52 -0.83
CA GLY A 248 20.71 -5.59 0.03
C GLY A 248 19.19 -5.55 -0.18
N ALA A 249 18.59 -6.48 -0.94
CA ALA A 249 17.13 -6.62 -1.10
C ALA A 249 16.40 -7.14 0.17
N VAL A 250 16.72 -6.61 1.35
CA VAL A 250 16.29 -7.10 2.67
C VAL A 250 14.77 -7.20 2.79
N HIS A 251 14.04 -6.17 2.35
CA HIS A 251 12.58 -6.15 2.48
C HIS A 251 11.87 -7.15 1.56
N VAL A 252 12.40 -7.36 0.34
CA VAL A 252 11.92 -8.43 -0.56
C VAL A 252 12.13 -9.79 0.08
N LEU A 253 13.31 -10.04 0.65
CA LEU A 253 13.60 -11.31 1.33
C LEU A 253 12.73 -11.53 2.58
N LYS A 254 12.42 -10.46 3.33
CA LYS A 254 11.47 -10.52 4.45
C LYS A 254 10.06 -10.89 3.97
N MET A 255 9.56 -10.28 2.90
CA MET A 255 8.26 -10.60 2.31
C MET A 255 8.22 -12.06 1.81
N MET A 256 9.26 -12.50 1.10
CA MET A 256 9.36 -13.89 0.64
C MET A 256 9.32 -14.89 1.80
N ASN A 257 10.00 -14.59 2.91
CA ASN A 257 9.92 -15.42 4.12
C ASN A 257 8.52 -15.43 4.72
N ALA A 258 7.84 -14.28 4.78
CA ALA A 258 6.48 -14.18 5.30
C ALA A 258 5.49 -15.02 4.48
N CYS A 259 5.66 -15.07 3.15
CA CYS A 259 4.84 -15.93 2.30
C CYS A 259 5.20 -17.41 2.44
N GLY A 260 6.49 -17.74 2.38
CA GLY A 260 6.93 -19.13 2.38
C GLY A 260 6.83 -19.84 3.73
N LYS A 261 7.07 -19.14 4.84
CA LYS A 261 7.10 -19.74 6.19
C LYS A 261 5.84 -19.45 7.02
N GLY A 262 5.03 -18.48 6.60
CA GLY A 262 3.92 -17.95 7.40
C GLY A 262 4.33 -16.73 8.23
N GLU A 263 3.33 -16.04 8.78
CA GLU A 263 3.56 -14.86 9.63
C GLU A 263 4.23 -15.24 10.95
N GLY A 264 5.14 -14.38 11.44
CA GLY A 264 5.86 -14.61 12.70
C GLY A 264 6.97 -15.67 12.66
N ALA A 265 7.17 -16.35 11.53
CA ALA A 265 8.21 -17.37 11.41
C ALA A 265 9.64 -16.79 11.53
N THR A 266 10.47 -17.42 12.36
CA THR A 266 11.87 -17.02 12.54
C THR A 266 12.72 -17.32 11.30
N ARG A 267 13.94 -16.77 11.25
CA ARG A 267 14.91 -17.08 10.18
C ARG A 267 15.21 -18.58 10.07
N ALA A 268 15.10 -19.32 11.17
CA ALA A 268 15.30 -20.78 11.24
C ALA A 268 14.07 -21.62 10.86
N GLY A 269 12.88 -21.01 10.71
CA GLY A 269 11.67 -21.75 10.33
C GLY A 269 11.80 -22.45 8.96
N GLN A 270 11.13 -23.57 8.77
CA GLN A 270 11.12 -24.28 7.49
C GLN A 270 10.14 -23.61 6.51
N PHE A 271 10.44 -23.66 5.23
CA PHE A 271 9.52 -23.24 4.19
C PHE A 271 8.42 -24.28 4.00
N ARG A 272 7.18 -23.81 3.88
CA ARG A 272 6.02 -24.63 3.51
C ARG A 272 6.06 -24.93 2.02
N ALA A 273 5.52 -26.07 1.61
CA ALA A 273 5.29 -26.38 0.21
C ALA A 273 4.06 -25.60 -0.27
N ILE A 274 4.29 -24.42 -0.84
CA ILE A 274 3.26 -23.61 -1.51
C ILE A 274 3.55 -23.55 -3.00
N THR A 275 2.51 -23.57 -3.81
CA THR A 275 2.57 -23.43 -5.26
C THR A 275 3.04 -22.02 -5.65
N VAL A 276 3.47 -21.88 -6.90
CA VAL A 276 3.87 -20.58 -7.45
C VAL A 276 2.68 -19.59 -7.44
N ASN A 277 1.46 -20.06 -7.70
CA ASN A 277 0.26 -19.22 -7.68
C ASN A 277 -0.03 -18.71 -6.26
N GLU A 278 -0.01 -19.59 -5.26
CA GLU A 278 -0.20 -19.20 -3.85
C GLU A 278 0.89 -18.22 -3.40
N PHE A 279 2.13 -18.41 -3.84
CA PHE A 279 3.20 -17.47 -3.58
C PHE A 279 2.94 -16.10 -4.23
N ALA A 280 2.51 -16.06 -5.49
CA ALA A 280 2.18 -14.82 -6.20
C ALA A 280 1.00 -14.08 -5.56
N GLN A 281 -0.03 -14.81 -5.13
CA GLN A 281 -1.18 -14.25 -4.40
C GLN A 281 -0.75 -13.68 -3.04
N CYS A 282 0.05 -14.42 -2.27
CA CYS A 282 0.59 -13.93 -1.01
C CYS A 282 1.48 -12.69 -1.20
N TRP A 283 2.31 -12.68 -2.25
CA TRP A 283 3.13 -11.52 -2.58
C TRP A 283 2.24 -10.31 -2.87
N ALA A 284 1.17 -10.45 -3.65
CA ALA A 284 0.22 -9.36 -3.90
C ALA A 284 -0.45 -8.86 -2.61
N SER A 285 -0.89 -9.78 -1.76
CA SER A 285 -1.52 -9.46 -0.47
C SER A 285 -0.58 -8.69 0.46
N LYS A 286 0.64 -9.19 0.69
CA LYS A 286 1.60 -8.56 1.63
C LYS A 286 2.37 -7.38 1.03
N GLY A 287 2.58 -7.39 -0.27
CA GLY A 287 3.39 -6.41 -0.99
C GLY A 287 2.67 -5.07 -1.22
N THR A 288 1.34 -5.07 -1.28
CA THR A 288 0.51 -3.87 -1.47
C THR A 288 0.79 -2.79 -0.40
N PHE A 289 1.14 -3.16 0.82
CA PHE A 289 1.59 -2.21 1.87
C PHE A 289 2.76 -1.33 1.42
N SER A 290 3.67 -1.86 0.59
CA SER A 290 4.79 -1.06 0.08
C SER A 290 4.35 0.10 -0.83
N CYS A 291 3.21 -0.05 -1.52
CA CYS A 291 2.60 1.03 -2.28
C CYS A 291 2.07 2.11 -1.34
N ALA A 292 1.42 1.73 -0.24
CA ALA A 292 0.91 2.68 0.75
C ALA A 292 2.04 3.56 1.29
N PHE A 293 3.19 2.96 1.59
CA PHE A 293 4.37 3.70 2.06
C PHE A 293 4.94 4.65 1.00
N GLN A 294 5.07 4.17 -0.25
CA GLN A 294 5.62 4.98 -1.34
C GLN A 294 4.71 6.16 -1.67
N GLU A 295 3.41 5.91 -1.83
CA GLU A 295 2.44 6.91 -2.18
C GLU A 295 2.28 7.93 -1.04
N ALA A 296 2.34 7.50 0.22
CA ALA A 296 2.26 8.42 1.36
C ALA A 296 3.47 9.34 1.42
N ASN A 297 4.65 8.81 1.13
CA ASN A 297 5.86 9.61 1.01
C ASN A 297 5.79 10.59 -0.15
N LYS A 298 5.22 10.19 -1.29
CA LYS A 298 5.01 11.09 -2.43
C LYS A 298 4.08 12.25 -2.04
N LEU A 299 2.91 11.91 -1.47
CA LEU A 299 1.93 12.88 -1.01
C LEU A 299 2.50 13.86 0.03
N ALA A 300 3.27 13.35 0.99
CA ALA A 300 3.89 14.16 2.03
C ALA A 300 4.98 15.10 1.49
N LYS A 301 5.84 14.62 0.58
CA LYS A 301 6.93 15.44 0.01
C LYS A 301 6.41 16.57 -0.88
N GLU A 302 5.25 16.39 -1.49
CA GLU A 302 4.58 17.41 -2.29
C GLU A 302 3.91 18.49 -1.43
N PHE A 303 3.79 18.29 -0.11
CA PHE A 303 3.17 19.27 0.78
C PHE A 303 4.14 20.44 1.09
N PRO A 304 3.79 21.70 0.76
CA PRO A 304 4.61 22.87 1.03
C PRO A 304 4.67 23.19 2.53
N ASN A 305 5.85 23.57 3.02
CA ASN A 305 6.01 23.94 4.44
C ASN A 305 5.27 25.23 4.81
N ASP A 306 5.13 26.15 3.85
CA ASP A 306 4.50 27.46 4.06
C ASP A 306 2.97 27.41 3.85
N CYS A 307 2.41 26.26 3.46
CA CYS A 307 0.97 26.05 3.41
C CYS A 307 0.44 25.88 4.84
N VAL A 308 -0.12 26.96 5.39
CA VAL A 308 -0.69 27.01 6.74
C VAL A 308 -2.21 27.06 6.68
N ILE A 309 -2.86 25.95 7.03
CA ILE A 309 -4.31 25.87 7.12
C ILE A 309 -4.68 26.25 8.56
N SER A 310 -5.19 27.46 8.77
CA SER A 310 -5.65 27.91 10.09
C SER A 310 -6.78 26.99 10.59
N ALA A 311 -6.86 26.75 11.90
CA ALA A 311 -7.94 25.98 12.52
C ALA A 311 -9.20 26.82 12.83
N GLU A 312 -9.13 28.14 12.65
CA GLU A 312 -10.23 29.07 12.93
C GLU A 312 -10.99 29.37 11.64
N ALA A 313 -12.32 29.25 11.67
CA ALA A 313 -13.17 29.87 10.67
C ALA A 313 -13.24 31.36 11.04
N GLU A 314 -12.96 32.26 10.11
CA GLU A 314 -13.49 33.62 10.20
C GLU A 314 -15.03 33.59 10.10
#